data_AF-A0A7J4N0V7-F1
#
_entry.id   AF-A0A7J4N0V7-F1
#
_cell.length_a   1.000
_cell.length_b   1.000
_cell.length_c   1.000
_cell.angle_alpha   90.00
_cell.angle_beta   90.00
_cell.angle_gamma   90.00
#
_symmetry.space_group_name_H-M   'P 1'
#
loop_
_entity.id
_entity.type
_entity.pdbx_description
1 polymer ?
#
loop_
_entity_poly.entity_id
_entity_poly.type
_entity_poly.pdbx_seq_one_letter_code
_entity_poly.pdbx_strand_id
1 'polypeptide(L)'
;VFTTYPSIIYANPSDIPTDYYSDIGKHTSKKIAFAEIGWPSDSLIPGFESDEAEQVAFVKGFFTLSRDTDTGPEFLIWSFLYDQDVQVPFNSAGLIKRDGNPKEAYDVWTKEAKQG
;
A
#
# COMPACT_ATOMS: atom_id res chain seq x y z
N VAL A 1 1.01 -5.23 15.24
CA VAL A 1 1.53 -4.26 14.26
C VAL A 1 2.11 -5.06 13.11
N PHE A 2 1.82 -4.68 11.88
CA PHE A 2 2.18 -5.41 10.68
C PHE A 2 2.94 -4.52 9.70
N THR A 3 3.79 -5.15 8.91
CA THR A 3 4.41 -4.60 7.70
C THR A 3 3.87 -5.40 6.52
N THR A 4 3.47 -4.73 5.44
CA THR A 4 2.90 -5.42 4.27
C THR A 4 3.36 -4.75 2.97
N TYR A 5 3.94 -5.56 2.08
CA TYR A 5 4.36 -5.14 0.74
C TYR A 5 3.88 -6.18 -0.30
N PRO A 6 2.58 -6.16 -0.66
CA PRO A 6 2.02 -7.14 -1.60
C PRO A 6 2.70 -7.11 -2.98
N SER A 7 3.30 -5.98 -3.36
CA SER A 7 4.06 -5.81 -4.61
C SER A 7 5.28 -6.72 -4.75
N ILE A 8 5.73 -7.37 -3.67
CA ILE A 8 6.81 -8.36 -3.71
C ILE A 8 6.29 -9.73 -4.18
N ILE A 9 4.99 -9.97 -4.07
CA ILE A 9 4.34 -11.26 -4.34
C ILE A 9 3.45 -11.17 -5.59
N TYR A 10 2.72 -10.07 -5.74
CA TYR A 10 1.76 -9.84 -6.82
C TYR A 10 2.28 -8.76 -7.77
N ALA A 11 2.21 -9.04 -9.07
CA ALA A 11 2.58 -8.08 -10.10
C ALA A 11 1.55 -6.95 -10.21
N ASN A 12 0.26 -7.26 -10.12
CA ASN A 12 -0.83 -6.28 -10.25
C ASN A 12 -1.62 -6.17 -8.93
N PRO A 13 -2.13 -4.98 -8.57
CA PRO A 13 -2.96 -4.82 -7.38
C PRO A 13 -4.25 -5.66 -7.41
N SER A 14 -4.79 -5.94 -8.60
CA SER A 14 -5.99 -6.76 -8.79
C SER A 14 -5.78 -8.25 -8.50
N ASP A 15 -4.53 -8.71 -8.46
CA ASP A 15 -4.19 -10.10 -8.18
C ASP A 15 -4.15 -10.38 -6.66
N ILE A 16 -4.18 -9.33 -5.83
CA ILE A 16 -4.24 -9.47 -4.37
C ILE A 16 -5.59 -10.11 -4.00
N PRO A 17 -5.60 -11.22 -3.25
CA PRO A 17 -6.82 -11.88 -2.82
C PRO A 17 -7.76 -10.93 -2.08
N THR A 18 -9.07 -11.07 -2.31
CA THR A 18 -10.09 -10.21 -1.68
C THR A 18 -10.22 -10.41 -0.17
N ASP A 19 -9.59 -11.44 0.38
CA ASP A 19 -9.56 -11.79 1.80
C ASP A 19 -8.14 -11.72 2.39
N TYR A 20 -7.20 -11.05 1.72
CA TYR A 20 -5.76 -11.10 2.02
C TYR A 20 -5.39 -10.79 3.48
N TYR A 21 -6.12 -9.90 4.17
CA TYR A 21 -5.87 -9.57 5.58
C TYR A 21 -6.79 -10.31 6.57
N SER A 22 -7.71 -11.14 6.10
CA SER A 22 -8.69 -11.85 6.95
C SER A 22 -8.03 -12.83 7.94
N ASP A 23 -6.87 -13.39 7.58
CA ASP A 23 -6.19 -14.38 8.42
C ASP A 23 -5.76 -13.79 9.77
N ILE A 24 -5.53 -12.47 9.85
CA ILE A 24 -5.14 -11.78 11.08
C ILE A 24 -6.16 -12.02 12.20
N GLY A 25 -7.47 -11.96 11.88
CA GLY A 25 -8.55 -12.16 12.85
C GLY A 25 -8.57 -13.56 13.47
N LYS A 26 -8.02 -14.56 12.76
CA LYS A 26 -7.89 -15.94 13.27
C LYS A 26 -6.82 -16.07 14.35
N HIS A 27 -5.87 -15.14 14.40
CA HIS A 27 -4.73 -15.19 15.34
C HIS A 27 -4.82 -14.16 16.46
N THR A 28 -5.66 -13.13 16.33
CA THR A 28 -5.81 -12.10 17.35
C THR A 28 -7.13 -11.36 17.26
N SER A 29 -7.71 -11.03 18.41
CA SER A 29 -8.85 -10.11 18.55
C SER A 29 -8.44 -8.71 19.02
N LYS A 30 -7.14 -8.44 19.11
CA LYS A 30 -6.61 -7.11 19.48
C LYS A 30 -6.72 -6.15 18.31
N LYS A 31 -6.78 -4.84 18.61
CA LYS A 31 -6.58 -3.79 17.61
C LYS A 31 -5.26 -3.99 16.87
N ILE A 32 -5.28 -3.80 15.56
CA ILE A 32 -4.12 -3.95 14.70
C ILE A 32 -3.67 -2.60 14.17
N ALA A 33 -2.49 -2.56 13.56
CA ALA A 33 -2.01 -1.38 12.86
C ALA A 33 -1.02 -1.82 11.79
N PHE A 34 -0.95 -1.06 10.69
CA PHE A 34 0.04 -1.26 9.65
C PHE A 34 1.06 -0.12 9.74
N ALA A 35 2.30 -0.46 10.12
CA ALA A 35 3.35 0.52 10.34
C ALA A 35 4.18 0.80 9.08
N GLU A 36 4.16 -0.13 8.13
CA GLU A 36 4.88 0.00 6.87
C GLU A 36 4.05 -0.63 5.75
N ILE A 37 3.74 0.17 4.73
CA ILE A 37 3.10 -0.27 3.50
C ILE A 37 3.65 0.51 2.31
N GLY A 38 3.51 -0.06 1.11
CA GLY A 38 3.79 0.66 -0.11
C GLY A 38 3.50 -0.15 -1.36
N TRP A 39 3.40 0.56 -2.49
CA TRP A 39 3.33 0.00 -3.83
C TRP A 39 4.16 0.90 -4.76
N PRO A 40 5.01 0.35 -5.64
CA PRO A 40 5.82 1.13 -6.56
C PRO A 40 4.96 1.79 -7.61
N SER A 41 5.28 3.02 -8.03
CA SER A 41 4.59 3.70 -9.13
C SER A 41 5.33 3.58 -10.47
N ASP A 42 6.33 2.70 -10.54
CA ASP A 42 7.14 2.48 -11.73
C ASP A 42 7.54 0.99 -11.75
N SER A 43 7.81 0.49 -12.96
CA SER A 43 8.13 -0.92 -13.17
C SER A 43 9.40 -1.31 -12.43
N LEU A 44 9.36 -2.47 -11.77
CA LEU A 44 10.45 -2.95 -10.93
C LEU A 44 11.46 -3.77 -11.74
N ILE A 45 10.94 -4.85 -12.34
CA ILE A 45 11.63 -5.86 -13.15
C ILE A 45 10.61 -6.45 -14.14
N PRO A 46 11.04 -7.13 -15.21
CA PRO A 46 10.11 -7.83 -16.10
C PRO A 46 9.20 -8.81 -15.35
N GLY A 47 7.90 -8.72 -15.58
CA GLY A 47 6.87 -9.49 -14.87
C GLY A 47 6.37 -8.85 -13.56
N PHE A 48 6.93 -7.70 -13.17
CA PHE A 48 6.48 -6.83 -12.07
C PHE A 48 6.47 -5.38 -12.56
N GLU A 49 5.71 -5.17 -13.63
CA GLU A 49 5.37 -3.87 -14.16
C GLU A 49 4.50 -3.11 -13.15
N SER A 50 4.64 -1.79 -13.10
CA SER A 50 3.76 -0.93 -12.32
C SER A 50 3.76 0.49 -12.88
N ASP A 51 2.74 1.26 -12.53
CA ASP A 51 2.60 2.68 -12.86
C ASP A 51 1.87 3.46 -11.73
N GLU A 52 1.66 4.76 -11.93
CA GLU A 52 0.93 5.60 -10.96
C GLU A 52 -0.54 5.18 -10.79
N ALA A 53 -1.19 4.67 -11.84
CA ALA A 53 -2.58 4.23 -11.78
C ALA A 53 -2.72 2.94 -10.95
N GLU A 54 -1.75 2.04 -11.06
CA GLU A 54 -1.67 0.85 -10.22
C GLU A 54 -1.35 1.19 -8.76
N GLN A 55 -0.49 2.17 -8.50
CA GLN A 55 -0.28 2.67 -7.14
C GLN A 55 -1.60 3.21 -6.55
N VAL A 56 -2.41 3.93 -7.33
CA VAL A 56 -3.76 4.37 -6.93
C VAL A 56 -4.69 3.20 -6.67
N ALA A 57 -4.71 2.19 -7.55
CA ALA A 57 -5.54 1.01 -7.41
C ALA A 57 -5.19 0.23 -6.13
N PHE A 58 -3.90 0.09 -5.84
CA PHE A 58 -3.41 -0.51 -4.60
C PHE A 58 -3.90 0.26 -3.37
N VAL A 59 -3.77 1.60 -3.34
CA VAL A 59 -4.21 2.39 -2.18
C VAL A 59 -5.69 2.15 -1.91
N LYS A 60 -6.55 2.21 -2.94
CA LYS A 60 -7.99 1.96 -2.78
C LYS A 60 -8.28 0.55 -2.26
N GLY A 61 -7.67 -0.46 -2.90
CA GLY A 61 -7.82 -1.86 -2.49
C GLY A 61 -7.34 -2.11 -1.06
N PHE A 62 -6.18 -1.54 -0.68
CA PHE A 62 -5.65 -1.64 0.67
C PHE A 62 -6.61 -1.09 1.72
N PHE A 63 -7.20 0.08 1.51
CA PHE A 63 -8.18 0.63 2.44
C PHE A 63 -9.44 -0.23 2.53
N THR A 64 -9.93 -0.79 1.42
CA THR A 64 -11.04 -1.76 1.44
C THR A 64 -10.69 -2.99 2.28
N LEU A 65 -9.58 -3.66 1.96
CA LEU A 65 -9.18 -4.92 2.59
C LEU A 65 -8.79 -4.76 4.06
N SER A 66 -8.11 -3.67 4.42
CA SER A 66 -7.65 -3.44 5.79
C SER A 66 -8.81 -3.12 6.73
N ARG A 67 -9.83 -2.37 6.25
CA ARG A 67 -11.04 -2.05 7.00
C ARG A 67 -11.98 -3.25 7.19
N ASP A 68 -11.91 -4.25 6.32
CA ASP A 68 -12.71 -5.49 6.41
C ASP A 68 -12.16 -6.49 7.45
N THR A 69 -11.12 -6.11 8.20
CA THR A 69 -10.63 -6.92 9.34
C THR A 69 -11.53 -6.76 10.56
N ASP A 70 -11.68 -7.83 11.37
CA ASP A 70 -12.59 -7.88 12.53
C ASP A 70 -12.46 -6.69 13.50
N THR A 71 -11.24 -6.17 13.69
CA THR A 71 -10.98 -5.08 14.63
C THR A 71 -10.76 -3.73 13.96
N GLY A 72 -10.54 -3.71 12.63
CA GLY A 72 -10.03 -2.58 11.89
C GLY A 72 -8.63 -2.11 12.35
N PRO A 73 -7.88 -1.42 11.49
CA PRO A 73 -6.62 -0.82 11.89
C PRO A 73 -6.83 0.42 12.77
N GLU A 74 -6.05 0.55 13.83
CA GLU A 74 -5.97 1.75 14.68
C GLU A 74 -5.25 2.89 13.94
N PHE A 75 -4.22 2.56 13.16
CA PHE A 75 -3.53 3.49 12.28
C PHE A 75 -2.88 2.76 11.11
N LEU A 76 -2.62 3.54 10.05
CA LEU A 76 -2.05 3.12 8.78
C LEU A 76 -0.93 4.09 8.41
N ILE A 77 0.27 3.58 8.15
CA ILE A 77 1.44 4.38 7.79
C ILE A 77 1.93 3.94 6.42
N TRP A 78 1.92 4.88 5.46
CA TRP A 78 2.64 4.72 4.20
C TRP A 78 4.13 4.97 4.42
N SER A 79 4.99 4.03 4.00
CA SER A 79 6.40 4.03 4.42
C SER A 79 7.22 5.19 3.87
N PHE A 80 6.91 5.65 2.65
CA PHE A 80 7.73 6.64 1.95
C PHE A 80 6.88 7.80 1.44
N LEU A 81 7.09 8.99 2.00
CA LEU A 81 6.42 10.18 1.46
C LEU A 81 6.99 10.53 0.08
N TYR A 82 8.32 10.49 -0.08
CA TYR A 82 9.00 10.77 -1.35
C TYR A 82 9.58 9.49 -1.95
N ASP A 83 9.76 9.47 -3.26
CA ASP A 83 10.60 8.47 -3.93
C ASP A 83 12.02 8.52 -3.38
N GLN A 84 12.58 7.35 -3.12
CA GLN A 84 13.84 7.19 -2.40
C GLN A 84 14.98 6.90 -3.37
N ASP A 85 16.20 7.36 -3.06
CA ASP A 85 17.41 6.96 -3.80
C ASP A 85 17.94 5.61 -3.27
N VAL A 86 17.18 4.56 -3.56
CA VAL A 86 17.42 3.18 -3.14
C VAL A 86 17.15 2.23 -4.31
N GLN A 87 17.35 0.93 -4.11
CA GLN A 87 17.05 -0.11 -5.10
C GLN A 87 15.55 -0.46 -5.16
N VAL A 88 15.14 -1.09 -6.27
CA VAL A 88 13.82 -1.72 -6.40
C VAL A 88 13.59 -2.73 -5.26
N PRO A 89 12.36 -2.88 -4.73
CA PRO A 89 11.12 -2.30 -5.24
C PRO A 89 10.75 -0.93 -4.64
N PHE A 90 11.62 -0.30 -3.84
CA PHE A 90 11.23 0.85 -3.00
C PHE A 90 11.57 2.21 -3.60
N ASN A 91 12.36 2.25 -4.68
CA ASN A 91 12.82 3.45 -5.34
C ASN A 91 11.69 4.36 -5.87
N SER A 92 10.56 3.77 -6.27
CA SER A 92 9.37 4.45 -6.80
C SER A 92 8.13 4.32 -5.91
N ALA A 93 8.29 3.85 -4.66
CA ALA A 93 7.17 3.61 -3.73
C ALA A 93 6.73 4.87 -2.96
N GLY A 94 7.30 6.04 -3.26
CA GLY A 94 6.86 7.31 -2.70
C GLY A 94 5.47 7.71 -3.16
N LEU A 95 4.76 8.51 -2.38
CA LEU A 95 3.55 9.22 -2.83
C LEU A 95 3.88 10.54 -3.55
N ILE A 96 5.10 11.03 -3.39
CA ILE A 96 5.65 12.23 -4.03
C ILE A 96 6.90 11.83 -4.80
N LYS A 97 7.05 12.33 -6.03
CA LYS A 97 8.23 12.10 -6.86
C LYS A 97 9.47 12.76 -6.25
N ARG A 98 10.66 12.36 -6.70
CA ARG A 98 11.94 12.95 -6.22
C ARG A 98 12.05 14.46 -6.47
N ASP A 99 11.36 14.97 -7.50
CA ASP A 99 11.32 16.39 -7.84
C ASP A 99 10.30 17.20 -7.01
N GLY A 100 9.58 16.54 -6.09
CA GLY A 100 8.58 17.15 -5.22
C GLY A 100 7.16 17.19 -5.79
N ASN A 101 6.94 16.70 -7.02
CA ASN A 101 5.60 16.64 -7.60
C ASN A 101 4.80 15.46 -6.97
N PRO A 102 3.59 15.70 -6.42
CA PRO A 102 2.77 14.63 -5.88
C PRO A 102 2.29 13.69 -7.00
N LYS A 103 2.20 12.40 -6.67
CA LYS A 103 1.55 11.39 -7.52
C LYS A 103 0.06 11.36 -7.20
N GLU A 104 -0.76 10.84 -8.12
CA GLU A 104 -2.21 10.73 -7.90
C GLU A 104 -2.54 9.94 -6.62
N ALA A 105 -1.74 8.92 -6.29
CA ALA A 105 -1.90 8.13 -5.08
C ALA A 105 -1.81 8.95 -3.79
N TYR A 106 -1.11 10.10 -3.77
CA TYR A 106 -1.04 10.98 -2.60
C TYR A 106 -2.42 11.53 -2.22
N ASP A 107 -3.17 12.00 -3.21
CA ASP A 107 -4.51 12.56 -2.99
C ASP A 107 -5.50 11.48 -2.57
N VAL A 108 -5.40 10.30 -3.18
CA VAL A 108 -6.23 9.14 -2.84
C VAL A 108 -5.94 8.68 -1.42
N TRP A 109 -4.65 8.53 -1.05
CA TRP A 109 -4.24 8.18 0.30
C TRP A 109 -4.78 9.17 1.33
N THR A 110 -4.57 10.47 1.09
CA THR A 110 -5.00 11.54 2.01
C THR A 110 -6.51 11.59 2.16
N LYS A 111 -7.25 11.33 1.07
CA LYS A 111 -8.72 11.27 1.10
C LYS A 111 -9.20 10.06 1.89
N GLU A 112 -8.68 8.87 1.61
CA GLU A 112 -9.07 7.64 2.29
C GLU A 112 -8.74 7.70 3.79
N ALA A 113 -7.55 8.19 4.15
CA ALA A 113 -7.10 8.29 5.54
C ALA A 113 -7.98 9.20 6.41
N LYS A 114 -8.76 10.11 5.81
CA LYS A 114 -9.73 10.97 6.52
C LYS A 114 -11.12 10.37 6.69
N GLN A 115 -11.42 9.28 5.98
CA GLN A 115 -12.74 8.64 5.97
C GLN A 115 -12.87 7.49 6.97
N GLY A 116 -11.76 7.04 7.56
CA GLY A 116 -11.76 6.10 8.70
C GLY A 116 -11.74 6.86 10.01
#